data_AF-A0A971JCI2-F1
#
_entry.id   AF-A0A971JCI2-F1
#
_cell.length_a   1.000
_cell.length_b   1.000
_cell.length_c   1.000
_cell.angle_alpha   90.00
_cell.angle_beta   90.00
_cell.angle_gamma   90.00
#
_symmetry.space_group_name_H-M   'P 1'
#
loop_
_entity.id
_entity.type
_entity.pdbx_description
1 polymer ?
#
loop_
_entity_poly.entity_id
_entity_poly.type
_entity_poly.pdbx_seq_one_letter_code
_entity_poly.pdbx_strand_id
1 'polypeptide(L)'
;MKRTIFLQDENAIWLKGNIHSHSVFSDGNLTPEKMKEAYKHHGYDFLAVTDHDIYTDTRMLTDDKFTMIQGFELWGNASNDKDIHVHFLWDDKIDGIEPGQKIHLPKRTGKECLALSYQLR
;
A
#
# COMPACT_ATOMS: atom_id res chain seq x y z
N MET A 1 -2.05 19.16 14.62
CA MET A 1 -2.70 18.15 13.75
C MET A 1 -4.20 18.38 13.84
N LYS A 2 -4.90 18.70 12.74
CA LYS A 2 -6.37 18.79 12.75
C LYS A 2 -6.94 17.39 12.87
N ARG A 3 -7.80 17.13 13.86
CA ARG A 3 -8.53 15.88 14.02
C ARG A 3 -9.90 16.06 13.36
N THR A 4 -10.16 15.33 12.30
CA THR A 4 -11.48 15.31 11.64
C THR A 4 -12.07 13.92 11.83
N ILE A 5 -13.21 13.85 12.49
CA ILE A 5 -13.98 12.62 12.69
C ILE A 5 -15.02 12.56 11.56
N PHE A 6 -14.89 11.60 10.65
CA PHE A 6 -15.82 11.43 9.53
C PHE A 6 -17.06 10.58 9.90
N LEU A 7 -16.99 9.84 11.00
CA LEU A 7 -18.03 8.95 11.47
C LEU A 7 -18.48 9.41 12.85
N GLN A 8 -19.76 9.74 13.03
CA GLN A 8 -20.36 10.10 14.33
C GLN A 8 -20.48 8.87 15.27
N ASP A 9 -19.51 7.97 15.23
CA ASP A 9 -19.43 6.83 16.13
C ASP A 9 -18.62 7.22 17.36
N GLU A 10 -19.31 7.30 18.49
CA GLU A 10 -18.71 7.61 19.80
C GLU A 10 -17.73 6.54 20.29
N ASN A 11 -17.78 5.34 19.71
CA ASN A 11 -16.88 4.23 20.01
C ASN A 11 -15.70 4.12 19.04
N ALA A 12 -15.62 4.98 18.02
CA ALA A 12 -14.51 4.96 17.08
C ALA A 12 -13.19 5.30 17.78
N ILE A 13 -12.16 4.52 17.47
CA ILE A 13 -10.80 4.77 17.95
C ILE A 13 -9.99 5.54 16.90
N TRP A 14 -9.09 6.39 17.37
CA TRP A 14 -8.17 7.12 16.48
C TRP A 14 -6.91 6.29 16.25
N LEU A 15 -6.64 5.97 14.99
CA LEU A 15 -5.45 5.21 14.59
C LEU A 15 -4.51 6.10 13.79
N LYS A 16 -3.23 6.07 14.14
CA LYS A 16 -2.13 6.71 13.42
C LYS A 16 -1.46 5.67 12.54
N GLY A 17 -1.40 5.90 11.25
CA GLY A 17 -0.72 5.00 10.34
C GLY A 17 0.04 5.70 9.23
N ASN A 18 0.88 4.93 8.54
CA ASN A 18 1.47 5.33 7.28
C ASN A 18 1.05 4.36 6.18
N ILE A 19 0.51 4.89 5.08
CA ILE A 19 0.01 4.11 3.94
C ILE A 19 0.92 4.18 2.70
N HIS A 20 2.04 4.91 2.79
CA HIS A 20 3.02 5.07 1.73
C HIS A 20 4.42 4.99 2.33
N SER A 21 5.09 3.86 2.11
CA SER A 21 6.48 3.69 2.55
C SER A 21 7.23 2.64 1.74
N HIS A 22 8.54 2.82 1.64
CA HIS A 22 9.40 1.96 0.84
C HIS A 22 10.39 1.21 1.73
N SER A 23 10.60 -0.06 1.40
CA SER A 23 11.57 -0.94 2.01
C SER A 23 12.80 -1.11 1.12
N VAL A 24 13.76 -1.93 1.56
CA VAL A 24 14.91 -2.34 0.75
C VAL A 24 14.55 -3.11 -0.53
N PHE A 25 13.29 -3.52 -0.70
CA PHE A 25 12.83 -4.21 -1.91
C PHE A 25 12.50 -3.26 -3.06
N SER A 26 12.51 -1.94 -2.84
CA SER A 26 12.48 -0.92 -3.89
C SER A 26 13.58 0.14 -3.70
N ASP A 27 13.26 1.33 -3.18
CA ASP A 27 14.19 2.46 -2.99
C ASP A 27 14.32 2.92 -1.53
N GLY A 28 13.78 2.14 -0.59
CA GLY A 28 13.90 2.36 0.84
C GLY A 28 15.19 1.80 1.46
N ASN A 29 15.41 2.13 2.74
CA ASN A 29 16.64 1.79 3.46
C ASN A 29 16.46 0.74 4.58
N LEU A 30 15.23 0.37 4.91
CA LEU A 30 14.91 -0.54 6.01
C LEU A 30 14.17 -1.78 5.50
N THR A 31 14.37 -2.93 6.15
CA THR A 31 13.54 -4.11 5.91
C THR A 31 12.15 -3.89 6.50
N PRO A 32 11.09 -4.58 6.02
CA PRO A 32 9.74 -4.45 6.57
C PRO A 32 9.67 -4.66 8.09
N GLU A 33 10.46 -5.58 8.66
CA GLU A 33 10.54 -5.81 10.11
C GLU A 33 11.10 -4.58 10.83
N LYS A 34 12.19 -4.01 10.32
CA LYS A 34 12.79 -2.79 10.89
C LYS A 34 11.87 -1.59 10.75
N MET A 35 11.12 -1.49 9.65
CA MET A 35 10.11 -0.45 9.45
C MET A 35 9.01 -0.60 10.49
N LYS A 36 8.41 -1.78 10.65
CA LYS A 36 7.39 -2.05 11.67
C LYS A 36 7.86 -1.61 13.05
N GLU A 37 9.03 -2.07 13.49
CA GLU A 37 9.55 -1.73 14.82
C GLU A 37 9.79 -0.22 14.98
N ALA A 38 10.32 0.45 13.95
CA ALA A 38 10.48 1.89 13.97
C ALA A 38 9.13 2.63 14.09
N TYR A 39 8.12 2.26 13.29
CA TYR A 39 6.80 2.89 13.33
C TYR A 39 6.09 2.61 14.66
N LYS A 40 6.13 1.38 15.15
CA LYS A 40 5.59 0.99 16.47
C LYS A 40 6.25 1.78 17.60
N HIS A 41 7.57 1.96 17.57
CA HIS A 41 8.30 2.78 18.54
C HIS A 41 7.87 4.26 18.52
N HIS A 42 7.47 4.79 17.37
CA HIS A 42 6.96 6.17 17.21
C HIS A 42 5.44 6.30 17.41
N GLY A 43 4.80 5.28 18.02
CA GLY A 43 3.38 5.28 18.38
C GLY A 43 2.44 5.28 17.19
N TYR A 44 2.81 4.60 16.10
CA TYR A 44 1.89 4.25 15.02
C TYR A 44 1.21 2.92 15.34
N ASP A 45 0.00 2.76 14.81
CA ASP A 45 -0.86 1.60 14.98
C ASP A 45 -0.86 0.68 13.74
N PHE A 46 -0.54 1.25 12.56
CA PHE A 46 -0.46 0.48 11.32
C PHE A 46 0.54 1.04 10.30
N LEU A 47 0.96 0.17 9.38
CA LEU A 47 1.88 0.49 8.28
C LEU A 47 1.49 -0.27 7.00
N ALA A 48 1.61 0.39 5.85
CA ALA A 48 1.67 -0.27 4.55
C ALA A 48 3.09 -0.14 3.97
N VAL A 49 3.69 -1.27 3.59
CA VAL A 49 4.89 -1.30 2.75
C VAL A 49 4.42 -1.32 1.30
N THR A 50 4.70 -0.25 0.56
CA THR A 50 4.22 -0.02 -0.80
C THR A 50 5.40 0.13 -1.75
N ASP A 51 6.19 -0.93 -1.88
CA ASP A 51 7.37 -0.93 -2.74
C ASP A 51 7.00 -0.73 -4.23
N HIS A 52 7.92 -0.14 -5.00
CA HIS A 52 7.71 0.16 -6.43
C HIS A 52 7.55 -1.12 -7.26
N ASP A 53 6.40 -1.25 -7.91
CA ASP A 53 6.03 -2.31 -8.86
C ASP A 53 6.13 -3.74 -8.32
N ILE A 54 6.25 -3.92 -7.00
CA ILE A 54 6.43 -5.23 -6.35
C ILE A 54 5.58 -5.34 -5.10
N TYR A 55 4.85 -6.45 -5.00
CA TYR A 55 4.13 -6.79 -3.77
C TYR A 55 5.05 -7.49 -2.76
N THR A 56 5.30 -6.82 -1.64
CA THR A 56 5.99 -7.39 -0.47
C THR A 56 4.95 -7.87 0.54
N ASP A 57 4.80 -9.19 0.70
CA ASP A 57 3.86 -9.76 1.68
C ASP A 57 4.37 -9.55 3.11
N THR A 58 3.64 -8.75 3.87
CA THR A 58 3.98 -8.39 5.25
C THR A 58 2.96 -8.89 6.26
N ARG A 59 2.00 -9.74 5.86
CA ARG A 59 0.91 -10.19 6.73
C ARG A 59 1.42 -10.87 8.00
N MET A 60 2.49 -11.65 7.87
CA MET A 60 3.13 -12.35 8.99
C MET A 60 3.78 -11.41 10.01
N LEU A 61 3.91 -10.12 9.70
CA LEU A 61 4.42 -9.10 10.62
C LEU A 61 3.28 -8.41 11.39
N THR A 62 2.01 -8.65 11.08
CA THR A 62 0.89 -8.18 11.92
C THR A 62 0.95 -8.84 13.30
N ASP A 63 0.70 -8.07 14.36
CA ASP A 63 0.55 -8.56 15.73
C ASP A 63 -0.64 -7.93 16.45
N ASP A 64 -0.81 -8.26 17.74
CA ASP A 64 -1.92 -7.82 18.59
C ASP A 64 -2.02 -6.29 18.73
N LYS A 65 -0.95 -5.56 18.43
CA LYS A 65 -0.84 -4.11 18.65
C LYS A 65 -0.47 -3.34 17.38
N PHE A 66 -0.19 -4.02 16.27
CA PHE A 66 0.28 -3.37 15.06
C PHE A 66 -0.18 -4.10 13.81
N THR A 67 -0.88 -3.39 12.94
CA THR A 67 -1.46 -3.95 11.71
C THR A 67 -0.59 -3.62 10.49
N MET A 68 -0.28 -4.65 9.70
CA MET A 68 0.32 -4.47 8.38
C MET A 68 -0.76 -4.46 7.30
N ILE A 69 -0.90 -3.34 6.60
CA ILE A 69 -1.75 -3.22 5.42
C ILE A 69 -0.95 -3.67 4.20
N GLN A 70 -1.57 -4.51 3.37
CA GLN A 70 -0.92 -5.03 2.17
C GLN A 70 -1.03 -4.04 1.02
N GLY A 71 0.02 -3.94 0.20
CA GLY A 71 0.04 -2.97 -0.88
C GLY A 71 1.30 -2.96 -1.72
N PHE A 72 1.28 -2.15 -2.77
CA PHE A 72 2.41 -1.77 -3.61
C PHE A 72 2.10 -0.45 -4.32
N GLU A 73 3.15 0.22 -4.80
CA GLU A 73 3.04 1.44 -5.60
C GLU A 73 3.32 1.12 -7.06
N LEU A 74 2.37 1.42 -7.96
CA LEU A 74 2.62 1.33 -9.40
C LEU A 74 2.96 2.70 -9.97
N TRP A 75 4.04 2.75 -10.74
CA TRP A 75 4.29 3.87 -11.63
C TRP A 75 3.58 3.67 -12.97
N GLY A 76 3.13 4.79 -13.55
CA GLY A 76 2.57 4.81 -14.90
C GLY A 76 2.61 6.21 -15.50
N ASN A 77 2.15 6.32 -16.75
CA ASN A 77 2.03 7.60 -17.44
C ASN A 77 0.56 7.95 -17.68
N ALA A 78 0.16 9.15 -17.26
CA ALA A 78 -1.13 9.73 -17.56
C ALA A 78 -1.25 10.08 -19.05
N SER A 79 -2.47 10.37 -19.51
CA SER A 79 -2.75 10.70 -20.93
C SER A 79 -2.14 12.02 -21.40
N ASN A 80 -1.58 12.79 -20.47
CA ASN A 80 -0.92 14.07 -20.69
C ASN A 80 0.60 13.98 -20.50
N ASP A 81 1.16 12.77 -20.63
CA ASP A 81 2.60 12.48 -20.51
C ASP A 81 3.22 12.85 -19.16
N LYS A 82 2.40 12.94 -18.11
CA LYS A 82 2.88 13.08 -16.73
C LYS A 82 3.02 11.72 -16.07
N ASP A 83 4.05 11.56 -15.27
CA ASP A 83 4.18 10.43 -14.36
C ASP A 83 3.07 10.47 -13.32
N ILE A 84 2.47 9.30 -13.08
CA ILE A 84 1.48 9.07 -12.03
C ILE A 84 1.90 7.85 -11.23
N HIS A 85 1.65 7.92 -9.93
CA HIS A 85 1.92 6.85 -8.99
C HIS A 85 0.59 6.46 -8.35
N VAL A 86 0.29 5.16 -8.31
CA VAL A 86 -0.99 4.63 -7.84
C VAL A 86 -0.73 3.60 -6.75
N HIS A 87 -1.31 3.84 -5.58
CA HIS A 87 -1.22 2.95 -4.43
C HIS A 87 -2.39 1.97 -4.44
N PHE A 88 -2.06 0.69 -4.41
CA PHE A 88 -3.03 -0.38 -4.19
C PHE A 88 -2.89 -0.84 -2.75
N LEU A 89 -4.00 -0.87 -2.01
CA LEU A 89 -4.02 -1.24 -0.60
C LEU A 89 -5.16 -2.22 -0.34
N TRP A 90 -4.91 -3.25 0.46
CA TRP A 90 -5.92 -4.23 0.87
C TRP A 90 -5.57 -4.85 2.24
N ASP A 91 -6.52 -5.60 2.81
CA ASP A 91 -6.43 -6.13 4.17
C ASP A 91 -5.75 -7.49 4.28
N ASP A 92 -6.06 -8.46 3.39
CA ASP A 92 -5.48 -9.81 3.44
C ASP A 92 -5.02 -10.36 2.07
N LYS A 93 -5.77 -11.29 1.46
CA LYS A 93 -5.41 -11.92 0.19
C LYS A 93 -6.33 -11.43 -0.93
N ILE A 94 -5.74 -11.14 -2.08
CA ILE A 94 -6.46 -10.90 -3.34
C ILE A 94 -6.12 -12.01 -4.32
N ASP A 95 -7.14 -12.56 -4.98
CA ASP A 95 -6.95 -13.53 -6.04
C ASP A 95 -6.18 -12.90 -7.22
N GLY A 96 -5.13 -13.57 -7.68
CA GLY A 96 -4.30 -13.12 -8.80
C GLY A 96 -3.14 -12.19 -8.43
N ILE A 97 -2.92 -11.93 -7.12
CA ILE A 97 -1.75 -11.21 -6.61
C ILE A 97 -1.02 -12.12 -5.60
N GLU A 98 0.19 -12.53 -5.96
CA GLU A 98 1.01 -13.40 -5.12
C GLU A 98 2.29 -12.68 -4.62
N PRO A 99 2.84 -13.07 -3.46
CA PRO A 99 4.04 -12.43 -2.90
C PRO A 99 5.22 -12.41 -3.86
N GLY A 100 5.91 -11.26 -3.96
CA GLY A 100 7.06 -11.07 -4.85
C GLY A 100 6.70 -10.90 -6.33
N GLN A 101 5.42 -10.93 -6.69
CA GLN A 101 4.97 -10.65 -8.04
C GLN A 101 5.32 -9.21 -8.41
N LYS A 102 6.02 -9.05 -9.54
CA LYS A 102 6.20 -7.75 -10.18
C LYS A 102 4.99 -7.44 -11.04
N ILE A 103 4.37 -6.29 -10.81
CA ILE A 103 3.16 -5.87 -11.49
C ILE A 103 3.55 -4.66 -12.33
N HIS A 104 3.36 -4.76 -13.63
CA HIS A 104 3.56 -3.63 -14.53
C HIS A 104 2.24 -3.33 -15.21
N LEU A 105 1.93 -2.04 -15.34
CA LEU A 105 0.85 -1.64 -16.23
C LEU A 105 1.25 -2.01 -17.67
N PRO A 106 0.34 -2.63 -18.45
CA PRO A 106 0.63 -2.88 -19.86
C PRO A 106 0.98 -1.57 -20.55
N LYS A 107 1.99 -1.60 -21.44
CA LYS A 107 2.45 -0.43 -22.19
C LYS A 107 1.23 0.24 -22.85
N ARG A 108 0.95 1.50 -22.50
CA ARG A 108 -0.15 2.27 -23.09
C ARG A 108 0.04 2.35 -24.61
N THR A 109 -0.62 1.47 -25.35
CA THR A 109 -0.89 1.69 -26.76
C THR A 109 -2.22 2.44 -26.79
N GLY A 110 -2.16 3.73 -27.11
CA GLY A 110 -3.28 4.66 -27.37
C GLY A 110 -4.66 4.32 -26.78
N LYS A 111 -5.10 5.11 -25.79
CA LYS A 111 -6.50 5.20 -25.30
C LYS A 111 -7.21 3.85 -25.06
N GLU A 112 -7.01 3.29 -23.87
CA GLU A 112 -8.04 2.91 -22.88
C GLU A 112 -7.43 1.96 -21.84
N CYS A 113 -7.46 2.33 -20.55
CA CYS A 113 -7.20 1.39 -19.47
C CYS A 113 -8.52 0.65 -19.19
N LEU A 114 -8.82 -0.36 -20.01
CA LEU A 114 -9.92 -1.30 -19.77
C LEU A 114 -9.48 -2.58 -19.06
N ALA A 115 -8.18 -2.75 -18.79
CA ALA A 115 -7.67 -3.99 -18.20
C ALA A 115 -7.81 -4.08 -16.66
N LEU A 116 -8.00 -2.95 -15.96
CA LEU A 116 -8.14 -2.92 -14.49
C LEU A 116 -9.49 -2.36 -14.00
N SER A 117 -10.37 -1.90 -14.90
CA SER A 117 -11.64 -1.29 -14.50
C SER A 117 -12.82 -2.27 -14.37
N TYR A 118 -12.70 -3.52 -14.81
CA TYR A 118 -13.78 -4.51 -14.71
C TYR A 118 -13.25 -5.94 -14.55
N GLN A 119 -13.04 -6.38 -13.31
CA GLN A 119 -13.21 -7.81 -12.95
C GLN A 119 -13.33 -8.05 -11.43
N LEU A 120 -13.81 -7.07 -10.66
CA LEU A 120 -14.42 -7.35 -9.36
C LEU A 120 -15.91 -7.61 -9.62
N ARG A 121 -16.27 -8.89 -9.74
CA ARG A 121 -17.65 -9.37 -9.59
C ARG A 121 -17.83 -9.92 -8.19
#